data_AF-A0A5D3CE57-F1
#
_entry.id   AF-A0A5D3CE57-F1
#
_cell.length_a   1.000
_cell.length_b   1.000
_cell.length_c   1.000
_cell.angle_alpha   90.00
_cell.angle_beta   90.00
_cell.angle_gamma   90.00
#
_symmetry.space_group_name_H-M   'P 1'
#
loop_
_entity.id
_entity.type
_entity.pdbx_description
1 polymer ?
#
loop_
_entity_poly.entity_id
_entity_poly.type
_entity_poly.pdbx_seq_one_letter_code
_entity_poly.pdbx_strand_id
1 'polypeptide(L)'
;MTSFYSLNIADAAKLLKRTYFSGGTVAASIADINYVKRREGIEELFEDGTIPFLSIASLCHGFKVLNSLTIPAISRHTSSLATYLRDILVALRHPNGTSVCTIYGSRSSKVFGVTLTLIWSGGLFHATIDQQSMIPEGLSAMVQTRIGEQLEVIDQEITGLKKELSKMLVIEASLSEIAKNFELMGLESEKQQ
;
A
#
# COMPACT_ATOMS: atom_id res chain seq x y z
N MET A 1 1.20 18.07 -25.03
CA MET A 1 -0.11 17.39 -25.10
C MET A 1 0.18 15.89 -25.06
N THR A 2 0.46 15.36 -23.87
CA THR A 2 0.86 13.95 -23.70
C THR A 2 -0.28 13.28 -22.95
N SER A 3 -1.07 12.51 -23.68
CA SER A 3 -2.20 11.74 -23.15
C SER A 3 -1.65 10.68 -22.19
N PHE A 4 -1.89 10.86 -20.89
CA PHE A 4 -1.59 9.86 -19.87
C PHE A 4 -2.65 8.75 -19.96
N TYR A 5 -2.25 7.58 -20.47
CA TYR A 5 -3.02 6.36 -20.32
C TYR A 5 -3.07 6.02 -18.83
N SER A 6 -4.24 6.24 -18.22
CA SER A 6 -4.65 5.50 -17.02
C SER A 6 -4.59 4.02 -17.38
N LEU A 7 -3.64 3.30 -16.80
CA LEU A 7 -3.56 1.86 -17.00
C LEU A 7 -4.72 1.24 -16.20
N ASN A 8 -5.80 0.92 -16.89
CA ASN A 8 -6.94 0.24 -16.30
C ASN A 8 -6.46 -1.09 -15.67
N ILE A 9 -6.85 -1.38 -14.43
CA ILE A 9 -6.54 -2.63 -13.73
C ILE A 9 -6.91 -3.86 -14.59
N ALA A 10 -7.99 -3.78 -15.36
CA ALA A 10 -8.39 -4.84 -16.28
C ALA A 10 -7.40 -5.07 -17.42
N ASP A 11 -6.73 -4.02 -17.91
CA ASP A 11 -5.72 -4.13 -18.96
C ASP A 11 -4.37 -4.58 -18.40
N ALA A 12 -4.02 -4.16 -17.19
CA ALA A 12 -2.85 -4.66 -16.47
C ALA A 12 -2.99 -6.15 -16.12
N ALA A 13 -4.18 -6.59 -15.68
CA ALA A 13 -4.47 -7.98 -15.35
C ALA A 13 -4.27 -8.93 -16.53
N LYS A 14 -4.58 -8.50 -17.76
CA LYS A 14 -4.34 -9.28 -18.99
C LYS A 14 -2.85 -9.56 -19.25
N LEU A 15 -1.96 -8.72 -18.72
CA LEU A 15 -0.51 -8.92 -18.82
C LEU A 15 0.01 -9.93 -17.79
N LEU A 16 -0.69 -10.09 -16.66
CA LEU A 16 -0.33 -10.99 -15.57
C LEU A 16 -0.81 -12.43 -15.90
N LYS A 17 -0.03 -13.13 -16.73
CA LYS A 17 -0.31 -14.53 -17.10
C LYS A 17 0.15 -15.50 -16.01
N ARG A 18 -0.80 -16.02 -15.24
CA ARG A 18 -0.53 -16.99 -14.17
C ARG A 18 -0.42 -18.41 -14.73
N THR A 19 0.68 -19.10 -14.39
CA THR A 19 0.98 -20.47 -14.87
C THR A 19 0.47 -21.57 -13.96
N TYR A 20 0.11 -21.24 -12.71
CA TYR A 20 -0.41 -22.19 -11.72
C TYR A 20 -1.81 -21.78 -11.24
N PHE A 21 -2.50 -22.70 -10.58
CA PHE A 21 -3.81 -22.46 -9.97
C PHE A 21 -3.85 -23.05 -8.55
N SER A 22 -4.64 -22.43 -7.69
CA SER A 22 -4.95 -22.89 -6.33
C SER A 22 -6.47 -23.00 -6.15
N GLY A 23 -6.93 -23.56 -5.03
CA GLY A 23 -8.35 -23.75 -4.76
C GLY A 23 -9.19 -22.46 -4.78
N GLY A 24 -8.61 -21.30 -4.45
CA GLY A 24 -9.31 -20.01 -4.54
C GLY A 24 -9.51 -19.53 -5.98
N THR A 25 -8.62 -19.94 -6.89
CA THR A 25 -8.57 -19.42 -8.28
C THR A 25 -9.42 -20.18 -9.29
N VAL A 26 -9.93 -21.35 -8.90
CA VAL A 26 -10.69 -22.23 -9.79
C VAL A 26 -12.12 -22.39 -9.31
N ALA A 27 -13.04 -22.43 -10.26
CA ALA A 27 -14.43 -22.80 -10.02
C ALA A 27 -14.58 -24.33 -10.01
N ALA A 28 -13.76 -25.02 -10.81
CA ALA A 28 -13.72 -26.48 -10.86
C ALA A 28 -12.36 -26.97 -11.36
N SER A 29 -11.87 -28.05 -10.78
CA SER A 29 -10.79 -28.86 -11.34
C SER A 29 -11.13 -30.32 -11.15
N ILE A 30 -10.90 -31.14 -12.16
CA ILE A 30 -11.13 -32.59 -12.07
C ILE A 30 -9.75 -33.26 -12.09
N ALA A 31 -9.52 -34.22 -11.21
CA ALA A 31 -8.22 -34.91 -11.12
C ALA A 31 -8.06 -35.95 -12.24
N ASP A 32 -9.14 -36.67 -12.55
CA ASP A 32 -9.14 -37.78 -13.50
C ASP A 32 -9.08 -37.36 -14.97
N ILE A 33 -9.31 -36.07 -15.26
CA ILE A 33 -9.20 -35.48 -16.59
C ILE A 33 -8.48 -34.14 -16.51
N ASN A 34 -7.77 -33.75 -17.57
CA ASN A 34 -7.09 -32.44 -17.65
C ASN A 34 -8.08 -31.29 -17.83
N TYR A 35 -8.96 -31.07 -16.85
CA TYR A 35 -9.99 -30.04 -16.85
C TYR A 35 -9.81 -29.09 -15.67
N VAL A 36 -9.63 -27.81 -15.98
CA VAL A 36 -9.55 -26.72 -15.01
C VAL A 36 -10.38 -25.55 -15.53
N LYS A 37 -11.43 -25.20 -14.79
CA LYS A 37 -12.21 -23.99 -15.02
C LYS A 37 -11.78 -22.94 -14.00
N ARG A 38 -11.13 -21.89 -14.48
CA ARG A 38 -10.80 -20.71 -13.67
C ARG A 38 -12.04 -19.86 -13.42
N ARG A 39 -12.02 -19.12 -12.33
CA ARG A 39 -13.01 -18.06 -12.06
C ARG A 39 -12.77 -16.87 -12.99
N GLU A 40 -13.81 -16.08 -13.24
CA GLU A 40 -13.77 -14.99 -14.22
C GLU A 40 -13.43 -13.62 -13.59
N GLY A 41 -13.61 -13.46 -12.28
CA GLY A 41 -13.22 -12.28 -11.53
C GLY A 41 -11.71 -12.09 -11.50
N ILE A 42 -11.24 -10.84 -11.68
CA ILE A 42 -9.80 -10.51 -11.66
C ILE A 42 -9.23 -10.81 -10.27
N GLU A 43 -9.94 -10.39 -9.23
CA GLU A 43 -9.63 -10.68 -7.83
C GLU A 43 -9.54 -12.17 -7.56
N GLU A 44 -10.52 -12.95 -8.02
CA GLU A 44 -10.58 -14.39 -7.83
C GLU A 44 -9.42 -15.12 -8.55
N LEU A 45 -8.95 -14.59 -9.68
CA LEU A 45 -7.80 -15.13 -10.42
C LEU A 45 -6.48 -15.02 -9.64
N PHE A 46 -6.36 -14.06 -8.72
CA PHE A 46 -5.15 -13.80 -7.93
C PHE A 46 -5.28 -14.16 -6.45
N GLU A 47 -6.46 -14.56 -6.00
CA GLU A 47 -6.72 -14.96 -4.62
C GLU A 47 -6.45 -16.46 -4.41
N ASP A 48 -5.38 -16.76 -3.67
CA ASP A 48 -5.04 -18.13 -3.32
C ASP A 48 -5.69 -18.57 -2.02
N GLY A 49 -6.77 -19.34 -2.14
CA GLY A 49 -7.41 -19.99 -1.00
C GLY A 49 -8.02 -18.99 -0.02
N THR A 50 -8.04 -19.34 1.26
CA THR A 50 -8.68 -18.52 2.29
C THR A 50 -7.84 -17.29 2.62
N ILE A 51 -8.39 -16.10 2.38
CA ILE A 51 -7.76 -14.82 2.74
C ILE A 51 -7.56 -14.73 4.28
N PRO A 52 -6.40 -14.22 4.75
CA PRO A 52 -6.19 -13.92 6.16
C PRO A 52 -7.00 -12.69 6.60
N PHE A 53 -8.29 -12.88 6.89
CA PHE A 53 -9.24 -11.82 7.26
C PHE A 53 -8.72 -10.92 8.41
N LEU A 54 -8.10 -11.51 9.43
CA LEU A 54 -7.57 -10.76 10.56
C LEU A 54 -6.41 -9.84 10.17
N SER A 55 -5.53 -10.30 9.27
CA SER A 55 -4.44 -9.49 8.74
C SER A 55 -4.99 -8.31 7.93
N ILE A 56 -6.02 -8.51 7.10
CA ILE A 56 -6.67 -7.41 6.36
C ILE A 56 -7.30 -6.39 7.33
N ALA A 57 -8.05 -6.85 8.33
CA ALA A 57 -8.65 -5.96 9.33
C ALA A 57 -7.59 -5.16 10.10
N SER A 58 -6.40 -5.74 10.33
CA SER A 58 -5.28 -5.04 10.99
C SER A 58 -4.68 -3.92 10.14
N LEU A 59 -4.77 -3.98 8.80
CA LEU A 59 -4.23 -2.95 7.92
C LEU A 59 -4.86 -1.58 8.17
N CYS A 60 -6.16 -1.52 8.46
CA CYS A 60 -6.85 -0.27 8.81
C CYS A 60 -6.19 0.43 10.01
N HIS A 61 -5.76 -0.34 11.01
CA HIS A 61 -5.06 0.17 12.19
C HIS A 61 -3.62 0.55 11.84
N GLY A 62 -2.92 -0.28 11.07
CA GLY A 62 -1.58 0.01 10.58
C GLY A 62 -1.51 1.32 9.78
N PHE A 63 -2.45 1.54 8.86
CA PHE A 63 -2.51 2.76 8.07
C PHE A 63 -2.86 4.00 8.91
N LYS A 64 -3.73 3.87 9.94
CA LYS A 64 -3.98 4.97 10.88
C LYS A 64 -2.67 5.41 11.57
N VAL A 65 -1.85 4.46 12.02
CA VAL A 65 -0.55 4.76 12.66
C VAL A 65 0.45 5.34 11.65
N LEU A 66 0.54 4.77 10.45
CA LEU A 66 1.42 5.30 9.40
C LEU A 66 1.03 6.72 8.99
N ASN A 67 -0.26 7.02 8.91
CA ASN A 67 -0.78 8.36 8.60
C ASN A 67 -0.56 9.34 9.75
N SER A 68 -0.65 8.91 11.01
CA SER A 68 -0.37 9.79 12.15
C SER A 68 1.12 10.11 12.27
N LEU A 69 1.99 9.14 12.02
CA LEU A 69 3.45 9.34 12.04
C LEU A 69 3.94 10.04 10.78
N THR A 70 3.31 9.81 9.64
CA THR A 70 3.69 10.24 8.28
C THR A 70 4.99 9.59 7.76
N ILE A 71 5.00 9.24 6.47
CA ILE A 71 6.19 8.66 5.81
C ILE A 71 7.43 9.58 5.89
N PRO A 72 7.32 10.92 5.72
CA PRO A 72 8.49 11.80 5.84
C PRO A 72 9.11 11.82 7.24
N ALA A 73 8.30 11.77 8.31
CA ALA A 73 8.84 11.77 9.66
C ALA A 73 9.54 10.44 9.99
N ILE A 74 8.97 9.31 9.55
CA ILE A 74 9.59 7.99 9.68
C ILE A 74 10.92 7.95 8.93
N SER A 75 10.95 8.44 7.68
CA SER A 75 12.16 8.51 6.86
C SER A 75 13.25 9.38 7.50
N ARG A 76 12.90 10.57 8.01
CA ARG A 76 13.84 11.45 8.70
C ARG A 76 14.38 10.81 9.97
N HIS A 77 13.53 10.19 10.77
CA HIS A 77 13.93 9.55 12.03
C HIS A 77 14.87 8.37 11.78
N THR A 78 14.49 7.47 10.86
CA THR A 78 15.31 6.31 10.49
C THR A 78 16.65 6.71 9.86
N SER A 79 16.67 7.75 9.03
CA SER A 79 17.92 8.31 8.47
C SER A 79 18.84 8.89 9.54
N SER A 80 18.27 9.60 10.52
CA SER A 80 19.02 10.11 11.67
C SER A 80 19.63 8.97 12.49
N LEU A 81 18.84 7.94 12.77
CA LEU A 81 19.29 6.75 13.51
C LEU A 81 20.39 5.99 12.76
N ALA A 82 20.28 5.84 11.44
CA ALA A 82 21.30 5.21 10.61
C ALA A 82 22.61 6.02 10.62
N THR A 83 22.51 7.35 10.57
CA THR A 83 23.69 8.24 10.65
C THR A 83 24.37 8.12 12.02
N TYR A 84 23.58 8.16 13.10
CA TYR A 84 24.09 8.00 14.46
C TYR A 84 24.82 6.66 14.66
N LEU A 85 24.22 5.56 14.19
CA LEU A 85 24.84 4.24 14.26
C LEU A 85 26.13 4.17 13.45
N ARG A 86 26.15 4.77 12.25
CA ARG A 86 27.35 4.85 11.41
C ARG A 86 28.48 5.56 12.16
N ASP A 87 28.20 6.70 12.77
CA ASP A 87 29.20 7.50 13.49
C ASP A 87 29.79 6.72 14.67
N ILE A 88 28.96 6.00 15.43
CA ILE A 88 29.43 5.10 16.50
C ILE A 88 30.33 4.00 15.95
N LEU A 89 29.89 3.28 14.92
CA LEU A 89 30.64 2.16 14.34
C LEU A 89 32.00 2.60 13.77
N VAL A 90 32.05 3.80 13.16
CA VAL A 90 33.30 4.40 12.67
C VAL A 90 34.20 4.86 13.80
N ALA A 91 33.66 5.29 14.94
CA ALA A 91 34.44 5.71 16.10
C ALA A 91 34.98 4.55 16.94
N LEU A 92 34.36 3.36 16.88
CA LEU A 92 34.77 2.20 17.66
C LEU A 92 36.17 1.68 17.25
N ARG A 93 37.03 1.52 18.26
CA ARG A 93 38.40 1.02 18.14
C ARG A 93 38.63 -0.11 19.14
N HIS A 94 39.41 -1.11 18.76
CA HIS A 94 39.93 -2.13 19.66
C HIS A 94 41.00 -1.54 20.60
N PRO A 95 41.35 -2.21 21.71
CA PRO A 95 42.39 -1.74 22.64
C PRO A 95 43.78 -1.53 21.98
N ASN A 96 44.05 -2.23 20.88
CA ASN A 96 45.27 -2.08 20.06
C ASN A 96 45.22 -0.88 19.09
N GLY A 97 44.14 -0.09 19.11
CA GLY A 97 43.95 1.09 18.25
C GLY A 97 43.38 0.79 16.86
N THR A 98 43.13 -0.46 16.48
CA THR A 98 42.55 -0.78 15.16
C THR A 98 41.04 -0.58 15.14
N SER A 99 40.47 -0.19 13.99
CA SER A 99 39.02 -0.06 13.82
C SER A 99 38.30 -1.39 14.05
N VAL A 100 37.18 -1.35 14.79
CA VAL A 100 36.33 -2.53 15.00
C VAL A 100 35.55 -2.88 13.74
N CYS A 101 35.17 -1.86 12.97
CA CYS A 101 34.32 -2.01 11.81
C CYS A 101 34.80 -1.16 10.63
N THR A 102 34.75 -1.72 9.42
CA THR A 102 34.92 -1.00 8.15
C THR A 102 33.59 -0.93 7.44
N ILE A 103 33.09 0.29 7.22
CA ILE A 103 31.80 0.52 6.56
C ILE A 103 32.02 0.80 5.07
N TYR A 104 31.41 -0.02 4.22
CA TYR A 104 31.36 0.13 2.77
C TYR A 104 30.11 0.91 2.36
N GLY A 105 30.27 1.82 1.39
CA GLY A 105 29.20 2.68 0.86
C GLY A 105 29.52 4.17 0.94
N SER A 106 28.94 4.95 0.02
CA SER A 106 29.24 6.37 -0.14
C SER A 106 28.83 7.19 1.09
N ARG A 107 29.64 8.16 1.50
CA ARG A 107 29.29 9.10 2.58
C ARG A 107 28.35 10.22 2.12
N SER A 108 28.18 10.38 0.81
CA SER A 108 27.45 11.51 0.17
C SER A 108 25.96 11.24 -0.08
N SER A 109 25.49 10.03 0.22
CA SER A 109 24.12 9.64 -0.09
C SER A 109 23.15 10.33 0.88
N LYS A 110 22.23 11.14 0.34
CA LYS A 110 21.25 11.93 1.11
C LYS A 110 20.21 11.07 1.83
N VAL A 111 20.10 9.78 1.47
CA VAL A 111 19.13 8.84 2.04
C VAL A 111 19.87 7.56 2.40
N PHE A 112 19.86 7.22 3.68
CA PHE A 112 20.31 5.90 4.15
C PHE A 112 19.09 4.99 4.21
N GLY A 113 19.22 3.78 3.67
CA GLY A 113 18.29 2.71 3.95
C GLY A 113 18.39 2.31 5.42
N VAL A 114 17.34 1.65 5.91
CA VAL A 114 17.24 1.18 7.31
C VAL A 114 18.06 -0.07 7.58
N THR A 115 18.61 -0.71 6.55
CA THR A 115 19.27 -2.01 6.67
C THR A 115 20.78 -1.84 6.85
N LEU A 116 21.31 -2.34 7.96
CA LEU A 116 22.75 -2.53 8.19
C LEU A 116 23.06 -4.03 8.10
N THR A 117 23.98 -4.39 7.21
CA THR A 117 24.53 -5.75 7.12
C THR A 117 25.92 -5.77 7.73
N LEU A 118 26.20 -6.74 8.61
CA LEU A 118 27.50 -6.93 9.25
C LEU A 118 28.04 -8.33 8.91
N ILE A 119 29.30 -8.39 8.50
CA ILE A 119 30.04 -9.63 8.22
C ILE A 119 31.29 -9.62 9.10
N TRP A 120 31.50 -10.66 9.90
CA TRP A 120 32.71 -10.79 10.69
C TRP A 120 33.76 -11.61 9.94
N SER A 121 34.99 -11.10 9.85
CA SER A 121 36.13 -11.80 9.23
C SER A 121 37.44 -11.44 9.91
N GLY A 122 38.16 -12.43 10.44
CA GLY A 122 39.53 -12.26 10.93
C GLY A 122 39.74 -11.22 12.04
N GLY A 123 38.72 -11.01 12.90
CA GLY A 123 38.77 -10.00 13.96
C GLY A 123 38.30 -8.61 13.54
N LEU A 124 37.84 -8.43 12.30
CA LEU A 124 37.27 -7.18 11.78
C LEU A 124 35.81 -7.38 11.37
N PHE A 125 34.95 -6.41 11.67
CA PHE A 125 33.61 -6.34 11.11
C PHE A 125 33.62 -5.55 9.79
N HIS A 126 32.98 -6.09 8.77
CA HIS A 126 32.69 -5.45 7.50
C HIS A 126 31.21 -5.10 7.47
N ALA A 127 30.90 -3.81 7.37
CA ALA A 127 29.54 -3.30 7.39
C ALA A 127 29.14 -2.73 6.04
N THR A 128 27.90 -2.96 5.63
CA THR A 128 27.28 -2.23 4.51
C THR A 128 25.96 -1.66 4.99
N ILE A 129 25.78 -0.35 4.81
CA ILE A 129 24.49 0.30 5.03
C ILE A 129 23.83 0.37 3.66
N ASP A 130 22.65 -0.24 3.53
CA ASP A 130 21.89 -0.15 2.29
C ASP A 130 21.69 1.32 1.95
N GLN A 131 22.13 1.71 0.77
CA GLN A 131 21.90 3.04 0.27
C GLN A 131 20.79 2.88 -0.73
N GLN A 132 19.61 3.36 -0.35
CA GLN A 132 18.59 3.57 -1.34
C GLN A 132 19.13 4.68 -2.23
N SER A 133 19.80 4.28 -3.32
CA SER A 133 20.21 5.19 -4.37
C SER A 133 18.94 5.92 -4.74
N MET A 134 18.87 7.20 -4.37
CA MET A 134 17.91 8.09 -4.97
C MET A 134 18.12 7.91 -6.46
N ILE A 135 17.13 7.31 -7.10
CA ILE A 135 17.09 7.12 -8.53
C ILE A 135 17.54 8.46 -9.12
N PRO A 136 18.60 8.52 -9.96
CA PRO A 136 19.11 9.79 -10.47
C PRO A 136 17.92 10.58 -11.03
N GLU A 137 17.85 11.88 -10.74
CA GLU A 137 16.68 12.77 -10.89
C GLU A 137 16.01 12.79 -12.28
N GLY A 138 16.48 12.01 -13.26
CA GLY A 138 15.73 11.72 -14.49
C GLY A 138 14.62 10.68 -14.37
N LEU A 139 14.68 9.73 -13.43
CA LEU A 139 13.69 8.63 -13.31
C LEU A 139 12.89 8.68 -11.99
N SER A 140 13.42 9.33 -10.94
CA SER A 140 12.67 9.63 -9.69
C SER A 140 11.57 10.66 -9.91
N ALA A 141 11.78 11.64 -10.79
CA ALA A 141 10.76 12.64 -11.11
C ALA A 141 9.52 11.97 -11.71
N MET A 142 9.70 10.93 -12.55
CA MET A 142 8.60 10.21 -13.21
C MET A 142 7.88 9.24 -12.26
N VAL A 143 8.57 8.63 -11.28
CA VAL A 143 7.93 7.72 -10.31
C VAL A 143 7.26 8.51 -9.17
N GLN A 144 7.83 9.65 -8.75
CA GLN A 144 7.19 10.49 -7.73
C GLN A 144 6.06 11.37 -8.28
N THR A 145 6.16 11.92 -9.50
CA THR A 145 4.98 12.51 -10.15
C THR A 145 3.91 11.45 -10.36
N ARG A 146 4.26 10.24 -10.78
CA ARG A 146 3.24 9.20 -11.01
C ARG A 146 2.58 8.70 -9.72
N ILE A 147 3.29 8.59 -8.59
CA ILE A 147 2.64 8.21 -7.31
C ILE A 147 1.87 9.40 -6.72
N GLY A 148 2.38 10.62 -6.82
CA GLY A 148 1.68 11.84 -6.37
C GLY A 148 0.43 12.16 -7.19
N GLU A 149 0.52 12.07 -8.52
CA GLU A 149 -0.61 12.23 -9.45
C GLU A 149 -1.65 11.12 -9.24
N GLN A 150 -1.22 9.88 -8.99
CA GLN A 150 -2.16 8.79 -8.67
C GLN A 150 -2.85 9.00 -7.32
N LEU A 151 -2.15 9.53 -6.30
CA LEU A 151 -2.75 9.92 -5.02
C LEU A 151 -3.76 11.08 -5.19
N GLU A 152 -3.45 12.07 -6.03
CA GLU A 152 -4.34 13.21 -6.30
C GLU A 152 -5.58 12.81 -7.10
N VAL A 153 -5.43 11.87 -8.06
CA VAL A 153 -6.55 11.25 -8.78
C VAL A 153 -7.43 10.42 -7.84
N ILE A 154 -6.84 9.65 -6.92
CA ILE A 154 -7.59 8.88 -5.91
C ILE A 154 -8.36 9.82 -4.96
N ASP A 155 -7.76 10.94 -4.53
CA ASP A 155 -8.46 11.92 -3.69
C ASP A 155 -9.61 12.61 -4.44
N GLN A 156 -9.46 12.88 -5.74
CA GLN A 156 -10.55 13.40 -6.59
C GLN A 156 -11.67 12.37 -6.80
N GLU A 157 -11.35 11.09 -7.02
CA GLU A 157 -12.34 10.02 -7.12
C GLU A 157 -13.09 9.82 -5.78
N ILE A 158 -12.39 9.82 -4.65
CA ILE A 158 -13.00 9.75 -3.32
C ILE A 158 -13.92 10.96 -3.07
N THR A 159 -13.51 12.15 -3.51
CA THR A 159 -14.33 13.36 -3.40
C THR A 159 -15.56 13.31 -4.29
N GLY A 160 -15.43 12.77 -5.51
CA GLY A 160 -16.55 12.53 -6.43
C GLY A 160 -17.54 11.50 -5.88
N LEU A 161 -17.04 10.39 -5.36
CA LEU A 161 -17.86 9.35 -4.72
C LEU A 161 -18.59 9.90 -3.49
N LYS A 162 -17.94 10.70 -2.65
CA LYS A 162 -18.60 11.37 -1.51
C LYS A 162 -19.74 12.31 -1.96
N LYS A 163 -19.56 13.01 -3.08
CA LYS A 163 -20.59 13.89 -3.63
C LYS A 163 -21.80 13.11 -4.14
N GLU A 164 -21.61 11.99 -4.83
CA GLU A 164 -22.72 11.13 -5.24
C GLU A 164 -23.42 10.47 -4.03
N LEU A 165 -22.64 10.04 -3.02
CA LEU A 165 -23.20 9.48 -1.79
C LEU A 165 -24.05 10.50 -1.02
N SER A 166 -23.68 11.78 -1.05
CA SER A 166 -24.51 12.85 -0.46
C SER A 166 -25.83 13.05 -1.18
N LYS A 167 -25.90 12.81 -2.50
CA LYS A 167 -27.17 12.87 -3.24
C LYS A 167 -28.07 11.71 -2.87
N MET A 168 -27.50 10.53 -2.65
CA MET A 168 -28.24 9.36 -2.19
C MET A 168 -28.84 9.56 -0.79
N LEU A 169 -28.09 10.18 0.13
CA LEU A 169 -28.59 10.57 1.45
C LEU A 169 -29.75 11.57 1.39
N VAL A 170 -29.72 12.53 0.45
CA VAL A 170 -30.84 13.45 0.22
C VAL A 170 -32.06 12.70 -0.30
N ILE A 171 -31.88 11.71 -1.17
CA ILE A 171 -32.97 10.86 -1.67
C ILE A 171 -33.55 10.01 -0.54
N GLU A 172 -32.72 9.41 0.33
CA GLU A 172 -33.21 8.67 1.51
C GLU A 172 -34.00 9.56 2.46
N ALA A 173 -33.56 10.80 2.69
CA ALA A 173 -34.29 11.76 3.51
C ALA A 173 -35.66 12.11 2.90
N SER A 174 -35.73 12.35 1.58
CA SER A 174 -36.99 12.60 0.88
C SER A 174 -37.91 11.38 0.87
N LEU A 175 -37.38 10.16 0.71
CA LEU A 175 -38.18 8.93 0.81
C LEU A 175 -38.71 8.70 2.22
N SER A 176 -37.91 9.01 3.25
CA SER A 176 -38.35 8.94 4.65
C SER A 176 -39.45 9.96 4.96
N GLU A 177 -39.40 11.15 4.37
CA GLU A 177 -40.42 12.19 4.54
C GLU A 177 -41.72 11.82 3.80
N ILE A 178 -41.63 11.24 2.60
CA ILE A 178 -42.77 10.69 1.87
C ILE A 178 -43.43 9.54 2.65
N ALA A 179 -42.64 8.64 3.22
CA ALA A 179 -43.15 7.54 4.05
C ALA A 179 -43.93 8.05 5.28
N LYS A 180 -43.39 9.06 5.98
CA LYS A 180 -44.09 9.71 7.10
C LYS A 180 -45.39 10.38 6.69
N ASN A 181 -45.43 11.03 5.52
CA ASN A 181 -46.65 11.65 5.02
C ASN A 181 -47.72 10.61 4.68
N PHE A 182 -47.34 9.42 4.19
CA PHE A 182 -48.27 8.31 3.98
C PHE A 182 -48.84 7.75 5.28
N GLU A 183 -48.01 7.62 6.33
CA GLU A 183 -48.48 7.22 7.67
C GLU A 183 -49.45 8.25 8.27
N LEU A 184 -49.19 9.54 8.05
CA LEU A 184 -50.06 10.63 8.53
C LEU A 184 -51.42 10.64 7.81
N MET A 185 -51.45 10.40 6.49
CA MET A 185 -52.69 10.24 5.74
C MET A 185 -53.49 9.00 6.17
N GLY A 186 -52.82 7.91 6.53
CA GLY A 186 -53.47 6.72 7.10
C GLY A 186 -54.16 7.02 8.43
N LEU A 187 -53.48 7.74 9.33
CA LEU A 187 -54.01 8.16 10.63
C LEU A 187 -55.14 9.20 10.55
N GLU A 188 -55.17 10.04 9.52
CA GLU A 188 -56.28 10.97 9.27
C GLU A 188 -57.52 10.26 8.72
N SER A 189 -57.33 9.18 7.94
CA SER A 189 -58.44 8.36 7.42
C SER A 189 -59.14 7.54 8.52
N GLU A 190 -58.42 7.11 9.56
CA GLU A 190 -59.00 6.41 10.72
C GLU A 190 -59.73 7.35 11.71
N LYS A 191 -59.51 8.68 11.64
CA LYS A 191 -60.23 9.67 12.46
C LYS A 191 -61.54 10.17 11.86
N GLN A 192 -61.84 9.83 10.60
CA GLN A 192 -63.07 10.23 9.91
C GLN A 192 -64.13 9.11 9.84
N GLN A 193 -63.93 8.02 10.59
CA GLN A 193 -64.88 6.91 10.71
C GLN A 193 -65.31 6.73 12.16
#